data_AF-A0A8J2IFQ0-F1
#
_entry.id   AF-A0A8J2IFQ0-F1
#
_cell.length_a   1.000
_cell.length_b   1.000
_cell.length_c   1.000
_cell.angle_alpha   90.00
_cell.angle_beta   90.00
_cell.angle_gamma   90.00
#
_symmetry.space_group_name_H-M   'P 1'
#
loop_
_entity.id
_entity.type
_entity.pdbx_description
1 polymer ?
#
loop_
_entity_poly.entity_id
_entity_poly.type
_entity_poly.pdbx_seq_one_letter_code
_entity_poly.pdbx_strand_id
1 'polypeptide(L)'
;VHVFGRRGPAQAKFTPLELRELDHSPTIEVIVDPEDIDYDEGSEQARRNSKQVDMVANTLQDWAIRDVGARPHKLFPHFFESPTEILGEDGKVVGLRTERTQLDGTGNVKGTGTYKDWDVQAVYRAVGYLSQNITQLPFDDQAGTVPNDAGRVVADDNAEGAARFMPATYVTGW
;
A
#
# COMPACT_ATOMS: atom_id res chain seq x y z
N VAL A 1 -0.60 8.96 -15.01
CA VAL A 1 0.03 8.09 -13.98
C VAL A 1 -1.06 7.24 -13.37
N HIS A 2 -0.81 5.95 -13.18
CA HIS A 2 -1.73 5.02 -12.53
C HIS A 2 -1.11 4.56 -11.21
N VAL A 3 -1.89 4.62 -10.13
CA VAL A 3 -1.47 4.20 -8.78
C VAL A 3 -2.41 3.08 -8.36
N PHE A 4 -1.88 1.87 -8.19
CA PHE A 4 -2.70 0.68 -7.92
C PHE A 4 -2.66 0.29 -6.44
N GLY A 5 -3.82 0.22 -5.81
CA GLY A 5 -4.03 -0.31 -4.47
C GLY A 5 -4.81 -1.62 -4.53
N ARG A 6 -4.26 -2.68 -3.94
CA ARG A 6 -4.94 -4.00 -3.91
C ARG A 6 -6.21 -4.04 -3.05
N ARG A 7 -6.41 -3.07 -2.15
CA ARG A 7 -7.56 -2.92 -1.24
C ARG A 7 -8.30 -1.62 -1.53
N GLY A 8 -9.38 -1.36 -0.78
CA GLY A 8 -10.23 -0.19 -0.94
C GLY A 8 -9.71 1.10 -0.30
N PRO A 9 -10.48 2.20 -0.46
CA PRO A 9 -10.15 3.53 0.04
C PRO A 9 -9.87 3.59 1.55
N ALA A 10 -10.61 2.83 2.36
CA ALA A 10 -10.43 2.81 3.82
C ALA A 10 -9.11 2.17 4.27
N GLN A 11 -8.43 1.42 3.40
CA GLN A 11 -7.14 0.80 3.68
C GLN A 11 -5.96 1.53 3.02
N ALA A 12 -6.23 2.63 2.31
CA ALA A 12 -5.20 3.48 1.74
C ALA A 12 -4.26 4.02 2.82
N LYS A 13 -2.97 4.16 2.48
CA LYS A 13 -1.91 4.59 3.41
C LYS A 13 -1.47 6.04 3.20
N PHE A 14 -2.17 6.80 2.38
CA PHE A 14 -1.97 8.25 2.28
C PHE A 14 -2.29 8.92 3.61
N THR A 15 -1.53 9.95 3.96
CA THR A 15 -2.03 10.92 4.95
C THR A 15 -3.03 11.88 4.28
N PRO A 16 -3.98 12.46 5.03
CA PRO A 16 -4.94 13.41 4.49
C PRO A 16 -4.32 14.64 3.82
N LEU A 17 -3.14 15.08 4.29
CA LEU A 17 -2.44 16.22 3.71
C LEU A 17 -1.82 15.85 2.36
N GLU A 18 -1.06 14.76 2.32
CA GLU A 18 -0.44 14.26 1.08
C GLU A 18 -1.46 14.00 -0.01
N LEU A 19 -2.61 13.43 0.35
CA LEU A 19 -3.67 13.18 -0.62
C LEU A 19 -4.16 14.50 -1.23
N ARG A 20 -4.55 15.48 -0.41
CA ARG A 20 -5.06 16.78 -0.92
C ARG A 20 -4.05 17.53 -1.77
N GLU A 21 -2.76 17.45 -1.42
CA GLU A 21 -1.68 18.06 -2.19
C GLU A 21 -1.61 17.54 -3.64
N LEU A 22 -2.03 16.30 -3.91
CA LEU A 22 -2.09 15.77 -5.29
C LEU A 22 -3.02 16.58 -6.19
N ASP A 23 -4.08 17.16 -5.63
CA ASP A 23 -5.11 17.87 -6.38
C ASP A 23 -4.97 19.40 -6.36
N HIS A 24 -4.04 19.92 -5.54
CA HIS A 24 -3.64 21.33 -5.54
C HIS A 24 -2.85 21.73 -6.79
N SER A 25 -2.28 20.76 -7.52
CA SER A 25 -1.51 21.04 -8.73
C SER A 25 -2.38 21.65 -9.83
N PRO A 26 -1.97 22.78 -10.45
CA PRO A 26 -2.74 23.39 -11.54
C PRO A 26 -2.73 22.55 -12.82
N THR A 27 -1.83 21.56 -12.94
CA THR A 27 -1.64 20.77 -14.16
C THR A 27 -2.02 19.30 -14.01
N ILE A 28 -2.22 18.81 -12.78
CA ILE A 28 -2.56 17.42 -12.49
C ILE A 28 -4.01 17.35 -12.05
N GLU A 29 -4.75 16.44 -12.66
CA GLU A 29 -6.11 16.09 -12.30
C GLU A 29 -6.16 14.67 -11.75
N VAL A 30 -6.63 14.53 -10.52
CA VAL A 30 -6.86 13.23 -9.91
C VAL A 30 -8.22 12.69 -10.35
N ILE A 31 -8.28 11.46 -10.86
CA ILE A 31 -9.51 10.84 -11.32
C ILE A 31 -9.67 9.53 -10.58
N VAL A 32 -10.72 9.43 -9.78
CA VAL A 32 -11.09 8.23 -9.04
C VAL A 32 -12.32 7.64 -9.70
N ASP A 33 -12.31 6.34 -9.97
CA ASP A 33 -13.47 5.65 -10.53
C ASP A 33 -14.54 5.46 -9.43
N PRO A 34 -15.81 5.82 -9.65
CA PRO A 34 -16.89 5.51 -8.73
C PRO A 34 -16.98 4.03 -8.35
N GLU A 35 -16.60 3.10 -9.23
CA GLU A 35 -16.59 1.66 -8.94
C GLU A 35 -15.58 1.27 -7.85
N ASP A 36 -14.59 2.14 -7.61
CA ASP A 36 -13.55 1.93 -6.60
C ASP A 36 -13.93 2.43 -5.20
N ILE A 37 -15.15 2.97 -5.06
CA ILE A 37 -15.70 3.43 -3.79
C ILE A 37 -16.64 2.36 -3.22
N ASP A 38 -16.06 1.46 -2.41
CA ASP A 38 -16.79 0.42 -1.70
C ASP A 38 -16.27 0.24 -0.26
N TYR A 39 -17.16 -0.14 0.65
CA TYR A 39 -16.88 -0.30 2.08
C TYR A 39 -17.67 -1.48 2.67
N ASP A 40 -16.93 -2.42 3.25
CA ASP A 40 -17.46 -3.50 4.07
C ASP A 40 -17.44 -3.14 5.56
N GLU A 41 -17.87 -4.07 6.42
CA GLU A 41 -17.88 -3.86 7.87
C GLU A 41 -16.50 -3.50 8.44
N GLY A 42 -15.44 -4.20 8.01
CA GLY A 42 -14.07 -3.88 8.43
C GLY A 42 -13.60 -2.50 7.95
N SER A 43 -13.99 -2.08 6.74
CA SER A 43 -13.71 -0.75 6.21
C SER A 43 -14.40 0.35 7.00
N GLU A 44 -15.68 0.17 7.31
CA GLU A 44 -16.46 1.08 8.15
C GLU A 44 -15.90 1.18 9.57
N GLN A 45 -15.47 0.05 10.15
CA GLN A 45 -14.81 0.04 11.44
C GLN A 45 -13.49 0.82 11.41
N ALA A 46 -12.67 0.65 10.36
CA ALA A 46 -11.42 1.39 10.19
C ALA A 46 -11.65 2.91 10.10
N ARG A 47 -12.69 3.34 9.37
CA ARG A 47 -13.09 4.76 9.28
C ARG A 47 -13.54 5.30 10.63
N ARG A 48 -14.41 4.58 11.35
CA ARG A 48 -14.89 4.99 12.69
C ARG A 48 -13.76 5.12 13.72
N ASN A 49 -12.77 4.24 13.64
CA ASN A 49 -11.66 4.19 14.59
C ASN A 49 -10.53 5.19 14.28
N SER A 50 -10.52 5.81 13.08
CA SER A 50 -9.46 6.74 12.69
C SER A 50 -9.99 7.90 11.85
N LYS A 51 -9.93 9.10 12.44
CA LYS A 51 -10.28 10.35 11.74
C LYS A 51 -9.45 10.57 10.47
N GLN A 52 -8.20 10.10 10.44
CA GLN A 52 -7.37 10.21 9.24
C GLN A 52 -7.88 9.32 8.11
N VAL A 53 -8.24 8.07 8.44
CA VAL A 53 -8.81 7.13 7.46
C VAL A 53 -10.14 7.67 6.91
N ASP A 54 -11.00 8.18 7.78
CA ASP A 54 -12.28 8.75 7.35
C ASP A 54 -12.09 9.98 6.44
N MET A 55 -11.17 10.90 6.77
CA MET A 55 -10.87 12.06 5.91
C MET A 55 -10.33 11.64 4.53
N VAL A 56 -9.47 10.61 4.46
CA VAL A 56 -8.96 10.07 3.21
C VAL A 56 -10.09 9.47 2.38
N ALA A 57 -10.93 8.62 2.99
CA ALA A 57 -12.07 8.01 2.33
C ALA A 57 -13.06 9.06 1.79
N ASN A 58 -13.42 10.06 2.60
CA ASN A 58 -14.30 11.17 2.16
C ASN A 58 -13.70 11.94 0.99
N THR A 59 -12.39 12.24 1.03
CA THR A 59 -11.72 12.95 -0.08
C THR A 59 -11.77 12.15 -1.38
N LEU A 60 -11.55 10.83 -1.31
CA LEU A 60 -11.65 9.94 -2.49
C LEU A 60 -13.09 9.83 -3.01
N GLN A 61 -14.09 9.79 -2.12
CA GLN A 61 -15.51 9.81 -2.48
C GLN A 61 -15.87 11.11 -3.22
N ASP A 62 -15.46 12.26 -2.68
CA ASP A 62 -15.69 13.57 -3.30
C ASP A 62 -15.05 13.64 -4.71
N TRP A 63 -13.87 13.05 -4.88
CA TRP A 63 -13.19 12.98 -6.18
C TRP A 63 -13.80 11.98 -7.16
N ALA A 64 -14.50 10.96 -6.69
CA ALA A 64 -15.18 10.01 -7.56
C ALA A 64 -16.45 10.61 -8.19
N ILE A 65 -17.11 11.53 -7.49
CA ILE A 65 -18.38 12.14 -7.94
C ILE A 65 -18.21 13.51 -8.61
N ARG A 66 -16.99 14.07 -8.63
CA ARG A 66 -16.74 15.38 -9.23
C ARG A 66 -16.63 15.30 -10.75
N ASP A 67 -16.97 16.39 -11.42
CA ASP A 67 -16.71 16.54 -12.84
C ASP A 67 -15.21 16.57 -13.13
N VAL A 68 -14.80 15.86 -14.18
CA VAL A 68 -13.43 15.90 -14.71
C VAL A 68 -13.29 17.17 -15.55
N GLY A 69 -12.33 18.00 -15.19
CA GLY A 69 -11.93 19.20 -15.90
C GLY A 69 -11.00 18.92 -17.10
N ALA A 70 -10.15 19.92 -17.38
CA ALA A 70 -9.32 19.96 -18.59
C ALA A 70 -7.81 20.07 -18.27
N ARG A 71 -7.37 19.63 -17.08
CA ARG A 71 -5.94 19.71 -16.75
C ARG A 71 -5.16 18.73 -17.63
N PRO A 72 -3.94 19.09 -18.09
CA PRO A 72 -3.22 18.34 -19.11
C PRO A 72 -2.72 16.97 -18.64
N HIS A 73 -2.56 16.75 -17.34
CA HIS A 73 -2.02 15.50 -16.78
C HIS A 73 -3.01 14.84 -15.86
N LYS A 74 -3.11 13.51 -15.93
CA LYS A 74 -4.05 12.72 -15.15
C LYS A 74 -3.32 11.75 -14.22
N LEU A 75 -3.80 11.68 -12.98
CA LEU A 75 -3.40 10.69 -12.00
C LEU A 75 -4.63 9.86 -11.63
N PHE A 76 -4.53 8.55 -11.77
CA PHE A 76 -5.61 7.60 -11.51
C PHE A 76 -5.24 6.71 -10.32
N PRO A 77 -5.78 6.99 -9.12
CA PRO A 77 -5.78 6.02 -8.03
C PRO A 77 -6.81 4.94 -8.37
N HIS A 78 -6.33 3.72 -8.61
CA HIS A 78 -7.14 2.53 -8.81
C HIS A 78 -7.12 1.72 -7.52
N PHE A 79 -8.30 1.43 -6.96
CA PHE A 79 -8.45 0.54 -5.82
C PHE A 79 -8.96 -0.82 -6.27
N PHE A 80 -8.86 -1.81 -5.40
CA PHE A 80 -9.24 -3.18 -5.70
C PHE A 80 -8.52 -3.79 -6.91
N GLU A 81 -7.31 -3.32 -7.22
CA GLU A 81 -6.50 -3.83 -8.33
C GLU A 81 -5.21 -4.44 -7.75
N SER A 82 -5.08 -5.76 -7.83
CA SER A 82 -3.88 -6.47 -7.40
C SER A 82 -2.97 -6.75 -8.59
N PRO A 83 -1.75 -6.18 -8.68
CA PRO A 83 -0.80 -6.54 -9.73
C PRO A 83 -0.49 -8.03 -9.74
N THR A 84 -0.58 -8.68 -10.91
CA THR A 84 -0.31 -10.12 -11.08
C THR A 84 0.80 -10.41 -12.07
N GLU A 85 1.02 -9.55 -13.07
CA GLU A 85 2.08 -9.73 -14.08
C GLU A 85 2.54 -8.39 -14.65
N ILE A 86 3.86 -8.24 -14.87
CA ILE A 86 4.41 -7.15 -15.69
C ILE A 86 4.53 -7.68 -17.11
N LEU A 87 3.78 -7.08 -18.04
CA LEU A 87 3.79 -7.46 -19.44
C LEU A 87 5.00 -6.82 -20.11
N GLY A 88 5.75 -7.62 -20.87
CA GLY A 88 6.98 -7.17 -21.52
C GLY A 88 7.15 -7.66 -22.95
N GLU A 89 7.77 -6.83 -23.77
CA GLU A 89 8.19 -7.11 -25.14
C GLU A 89 9.62 -6.56 -25.34
N ASP A 90 10.50 -7.35 -25.94
CA ASP A 90 11.92 -6.98 -26.18
C ASP A 90 12.66 -6.43 -24.94
N GLY A 91 12.38 -7.01 -23.77
CA GLY A 91 13.00 -6.61 -22.49
C GLY A 91 12.50 -5.27 -21.95
N LYS A 92 11.41 -4.71 -22.50
CA LYS A 92 10.78 -3.47 -22.04
C LYS A 92 9.39 -3.73 -21.50
N VAL A 93 8.96 -2.90 -20.56
CA VAL A 93 7.58 -2.92 -20.06
C VAL A 93 6.65 -2.39 -21.16
N VAL A 94 5.61 -3.15 -21.46
CA VAL A 94 4.52 -2.74 -22.37
C VAL A 94 3.17 -2.73 -21.69
N GLY A 95 3.07 -3.25 -20.46
CA GLY A 95 1.86 -3.14 -19.68
C GLY A 95 1.97 -3.73 -18.28
N LEU A 96 0.88 -3.61 -17.54
CA LEU A 96 0.68 -4.22 -16.23
C LEU A 96 -0.64 -4.99 -16.25
N ARG A 97 -0.61 -6.27 -15.89
CA ARG A 97 -1.81 -7.04 -15.61
C ARG A 97 -2.16 -6.94 -14.14
N THR A 98 -3.42 -6.62 -13.86
CA THR A 98 -3.99 -6.66 -12.51
C THR A 98 -5.13 -7.66 -12.46
N GLU A 99 -5.38 -8.21 -11.27
CA GLU A 99 -6.60 -8.93 -10.95
C GLU A 99 -7.49 -8.03 -10.09
N ARG A 100 -8.77 -7.92 -10.47
CA ARG A 100 -9.78 -7.23 -9.66
C ARG A 100 -9.97 -8.01 -8.36
N THR A 101 -9.93 -7.29 -7.24
CA THR A 101 -10.21 -7.83 -5.91
C THR A 101 -11.56 -7.37 -5.41
N GLN A 102 -12.08 -8.04 -4.39
CA GLN A 102 -13.31 -7.64 -3.70
C GLN A 102 -13.14 -7.80 -2.20
N LEU A 103 -13.85 -6.97 -1.42
CA LEU A 103 -13.86 -7.05 0.03
C LEU A 103 -14.38 -8.39 0.53
N ASP A 104 -13.84 -8.85 1.67
CA ASP A 104 -14.22 -10.12 2.30
C ASP A 104 -15.05 -9.98 3.59
N GLY A 105 -15.39 -8.75 3.98
CA GLY A 105 -16.12 -8.42 5.21
C GLY A 105 -15.21 -7.93 6.34
N THR A 106 -13.90 -8.20 6.28
CA THR A 106 -12.93 -7.88 7.33
C THR A 106 -12.10 -6.64 7.03
N GLY A 107 -12.35 -5.94 5.92
CA GLY A 107 -11.48 -4.91 5.37
C GLY A 107 -10.25 -5.47 4.64
N ASN A 108 -10.19 -6.79 4.46
CA ASN A 108 -9.26 -7.45 3.53
C ASN A 108 -9.98 -7.77 2.23
N VAL A 109 -9.26 -8.40 1.31
CA VAL A 109 -9.75 -8.68 -0.04
C VAL A 109 -9.41 -10.09 -0.48
N LYS A 110 -10.21 -10.59 -1.42
CA LYS A 110 -9.93 -11.80 -2.20
C LYS A 110 -9.94 -11.49 -3.69
N GLY A 111 -9.20 -12.27 -4.47
CA GLY A 111 -9.21 -12.21 -5.92
C GLY A 111 -10.57 -12.62 -6.49
N THR A 112 -10.97 -11.98 -7.59
CA THR A 112 -12.21 -12.30 -8.31
C THR A 112 -11.99 -13.22 -9.51
N GLY A 113 -10.73 -13.44 -9.92
CA GLY A 113 -10.39 -14.07 -11.19
C GLY A 113 -10.62 -13.22 -12.43
N THR A 114 -11.03 -11.95 -12.28
CA THR A 114 -11.17 -11.00 -13.40
C THR A 114 -9.87 -10.24 -13.58
N TYR A 115 -9.31 -10.28 -14.79
CA TYR A 115 -8.03 -9.65 -15.09
C TYR A 115 -8.20 -8.46 -16.04
N LYS A 116 -7.32 -7.46 -15.87
CA LYS A 116 -7.25 -6.28 -16.73
C LYS A 116 -5.81 -5.96 -17.06
N ASP A 117 -5.55 -5.71 -18.34
CA ASP A 117 -4.25 -5.27 -18.83
C ASP A 117 -4.27 -3.75 -19.03
N TRP A 118 -3.30 -3.07 -18.44
CA TRP A 118 -3.11 -1.63 -18.51
C TRP A 118 -1.91 -1.32 -19.40
N ASP A 119 -2.13 -0.55 -20.46
CA ASP A 119 -1.04 -0.06 -21.32
C ASP A 119 -0.21 0.99 -20.56
N VAL A 120 0.98 0.58 -20.13
CA VAL A 120 1.95 1.40 -19.40
C VAL A 120 3.37 1.03 -19.83
N GLN A 121 4.26 2.01 -19.83
CA GLN A 121 5.64 1.84 -20.31
C GLN A 121 6.67 1.77 -19.18
N ALA A 122 6.23 1.93 -17.93
CA ALA A 122 7.06 1.84 -16.74
C ALA A 122 6.22 1.43 -15.52
N VAL A 123 6.81 0.60 -14.64
CA VAL A 123 6.19 0.15 -13.39
C VAL A 123 7.13 0.46 -12.24
N TYR A 124 6.62 1.15 -11.22
CA TYR A 124 7.33 1.47 -9.98
C TYR A 124 6.66 0.77 -8.81
N ARG A 125 7.37 -0.15 -8.17
CA ARG A 125 6.84 -0.90 -7.01
C ARG A 125 7.03 -0.09 -5.72
N ALA A 126 5.95 0.47 -5.19
CA ALA A 126 5.93 1.25 -3.95
C ALA A 126 5.11 0.56 -2.85
N VAL A 127 5.48 -0.68 -2.47
CA VAL A 127 4.71 -1.53 -1.52
C VAL A 127 5.39 -1.70 -0.15
N GLY A 128 6.35 -0.85 0.17
CA GLY A 128 7.12 -0.90 1.40
C GLY A 128 8.60 -1.21 1.17
N TYR A 129 9.37 -1.02 2.22
CA TYR A 129 10.81 -1.33 2.28
C TYR A 129 11.02 -2.63 3.05
N LEU A 130 12.16 -3.28 2.81
CA LEU A 130 12.60 -4.46 3.55
C LEU A 130 14.07 -4.27 3.91
N SER A 131 14.44 -4.46 5.18
CA SER A 131 15.83 -4.34 5.61
C SER A 131 16.67 -5.46 5.00
N GLN A 132 17.96 -5.19 4.79
CA GLN A 132 18.91 -6.20 4.35
C GLN A 132 19.53 -6.89 5.57
N ASN A 133 19.64 -8.22 5.51
CA ASN A 133 20.30 -9.00 6.56
C ASN A 133 21.77 -8.57 6.71
N ILE A 134 22.19 -8.34 7.96
CA ILE A 134 23.58 -8.12 8.35
C ILE A 134 24.08 -9.40 8.98
N THR A 135 25.06 -10.06 8.35
CA THR A 135 25.55 -11.41 8.71
C THR A 135 25.90 -11.61 10.19
N GLN A 136 26.26 -10.54 10.91
CA GLN A 136 26.63 -10.60 12.32
C GLN A 136 25.44 -10.51 13.29
N LEU A 137 24.22 -10.34 12.79
CA LEU A 137 23.00 -10.22 13.57
C LEU A 137 22.01 -11.33 13.22
N PRO A 138 21.19 -11.78 14.19
CA PRO A 138 20.02 -12.59 13.89
C PRO A 138 19.06 -11.75 13.03
N PHE A 139 18.37 -12.43 12.12
CA PHE A 139 17.45 -11.79 11.19
C PHE A 139 16.23 -12.68 10.99
N ASP A 140 15.04 -12.09 11.11
CA ASP A 140 13.79 -12.73 10.72
C ASP A 140 13.52 -12.36 9.26
N ASP A 141 13.73 -13.30 8.34
CA ASP A 141 13.53 -13.09 6.90
C ASP A 141 12.06 -12.82 6.54
N GLN A 142 11.10 -13.28 7.35
CA GLN A 142 9.68 -13.07 7.11
C GLN A 142 9.26 -11.67 7.57
N ALA A 143 9.70 -11.24 8.76
CA ALA A 143 9.42 -9.91 9.26
C ALA A 143 10.32 -8.83 8.61
N GLY A 144 11.48 -9.22 8.08
CA GLY A 144 12.48 -8.33 7.50
C GLY A 144 13.19 -7.47 8.53
N THR A 145 13.35 -7.96 9.76
CA THR A 145 13.88 -7.18 10.88
C THR A 145 14.81 -8.00 11.77
N VAL A 146 15.60 -7.31 12.59
CA VAL A 146 16.39 -7.93 13.65
C VAL A 146 15.48 -8.19 14.87
N PRO A 147 15.31 -9.45 15.31
CA PRO A 147 14.51 -9.77 16.49
C PRO A 147 15.03 -9.03 17.73
N ASN A 148 14.14 -8.36 18.45
CA ASN A 148 14.51 -7.55 19.60
C ASN A 148 13.40 -7.45 20.66
N ASP A 149 13.81 -7.17 21.89
CA ASP A 149 12.93 -6.85 23.02
C ASP A 149 13.27 -5.45 23.54
N ALA A 150 12.36 -4.49 23.33
CA ALA A 150 12.58 -3.08 23.62
C ALA A 150 13.91 -2.54 23.05
N GLY A 151 14.28 -2.98 21.84
CA GLY A 151 15.51 -2.61 21.15
C GLY A 151 16.72 -3.49 21.46
N ARG A 152 16.71 -4.36 22.48
CA ARG A 152 17.82 -5.31 22.74
C ARG A 152 17.75 -6.49 21.79
N VAL A 153 18.82 -6.77 21.06
CA VAL A 153 18.84 -7.87 20.08
C VAL A 153 18.73 -9.22 20.77
N VAL A 154 17.74 -10.02 20.35
CA VAL A 154 17.50 -11.37 20.86
C VAL A 154 18.37 -12.35 20.09
N ALA A 155 19.29 -13.03 20.78
CA ALA A 155 20.20 -14.01 20.20
C ALA A 155 19.60 -15.43 20.15
N ASP A 156 18.85 -15.80 21.19
CA ASP A 156 18.17 -17.08 21.32
C ASP A 156 16.88 -16.86 22.11
N ASP A 157 15.74 -17.05 21.45
CA ASP A 157 14.43 -16.79 22.05
C ASP A 157 14.02 -17.86 23.09
N ASN A 158 14.76 -18.98 23.17
CA ASN A 158 14.54 -20.03 24.17
C ASN A 158 15.36 -19.84 25.45
N ALA A 159 16.34 -18.92 25.44
CA ALA A 159 17.17 -18.64 26.60
C ALA A 159 16.49 -17.63 27.54
N GLU A 160 16.79 -17.72 28.84
CA GLU A 160 16.30 -16.79 29.84
C GLU A 160 17.39 -15.79 30.28
N GLY A 161 16.95 -14.65 30.83
CA GLY A 161 17.82 -13.66 31.44
C GLY A 161 18.82 -13.04 30.45
N ALA A 162 20.08 -12.91 30.85
CA ALA A 162 21.10 -12.24 30.03
C ALA A 162 21.49 -13.03 28.77
N ALA A 163 21.40 -14.37 28.81
CA ALA A 163 21.78 -15.25 27.70
C ALA A 163 20.83 -15.15 26.50
N ARG A 164 19.59 -14.66 26.73
CA ARG A 164 18.62 -14.36 25.68
C ARG A 164 19.10 -13.29 24.69
N PHE A 165 19.98 -12.39 25.14
CA PHE A 165 20.32 -11.17 24.42
C PHE A 165 21.77 -11.17 23.92
N MET A 166 21.98 -10.59 22.74
CA MET A 166 23.34 -10.26 22.30
C MET A 166 23.93 -9.15 23.20
N PRO A 167 25.16 -9.31 23.70
CA PRO A 167 25.80 -8.29 24.54
C PRO A 167 25.91 -6.93 23.84
N ALA A 168 25.50 -5.87 24.55
CA ALA A 168 25.63 -4.48 24.11
C ALA A 168 25.10 -4.17 22.69
N THR A 169 24.18 -4.98 22.17
CA THR A 169 23.68 -4.87 20.80
C THR A 169 22.22 -4.44 20.82
N TYR A 170 21.93 -3.33 20.15
CA TYR A 170 20.60 -2.71 20.12
C TYR A 170 20.19 -2.30 18.71
N VAL A 171 18.89 -2.21 18.47
CA VAL A 171 18.28 -1.71 17.23
C VAL A 171 17.23 -0.64 17.55
N THR A 172 17.12 0.36 16.68
CA THR A 172 16.12 1.43 16.74
C THR A 172 15.70 1.84 15.32
N GLY A 173 14.48 2.34 15.17
CA GLY A 173 13.95 2.75 13.87
C GLY A 173 13.65 1.60 12.92
N TRP A 174 13.55 1.94 11.64
CA TRP A 174 13.57 1.03 10.48
C TRP A 174 14.82 1.33 9.66
#